data_AF-A0A016WEV6-F1
#
_entry.id   AF-A0A016WEV6-F1
#
_cell.length_a   1.000
_cell.length_b   1.000
_cell.length_c   1.000
_cell.angle_alpha   90.00
_cell.angle_beta   90.00
_cell.angle_gamma   90.00
#
_symmetry.space_group_name_H-M   'P 1'
#
loop_
_entity.id
_entity.type
_entity.pdbx_description
1 polymer ?
#
loop_
_entity_poly.entity_id
_entity_poly.type
_entity_poly.pdbx_seq_one_letter_code
_entity_poly.pdbx_strand_id
1 'polypeptide(L)'
;NSLCSTNRADNSKPIAVGRIMAQLFARELVSRSATPKAIFAAPTLASLQTAADIHNYIGKNCGKICVDASLTSDRSGAPYWLSEQEIAQLKYSVDDSYTQEEIELDDRSLKSVAENMKKVLPKLSDKKGIGQ
;
A
#
# COMPACT_ATOMS: atom_id res chain seq x y z
N ASN A 1 14.71 -42.11 -8.58
CA ASN A 1 14.65 -41.06 -9.62
C ASN A 1 13.22 -40.59 -9.79
N SER A 2 12.80 -39.34 -9.63
CA SER A 2 13.24 -38.15 -8.93
C SER A 2 11.95 -37.31 -8.86
N LEU A 3 11.68 -36.71 -7.70
CA LEU A 3 10.56 -35.82 -7.41
C LEU A 3 10.60 -34.53 -8.25
N CYS A 4 9.46 -33.83 -8.22
CA CYS A 4 9.25 -32.40 -8.50
C CYS A 4 9.11 -31.98 -9.97
N SER A 5 7.93 -32.26 -10.53
CA SER A 5 7.32 -31.35 -11.49
C SER A 5 6.68 -30.20 -10.72
N THR A 6 7.37 -29.07 -10.74
CA THR A 6 7.01 -27.71 -10.30
C THR A 6 5.50 -27.43 -10.15
N ASN A 7 5.03 -27.41 -8.91
CA ASN A 7 3.86 -26.63 -8.50
C ASN A 7 4.23 -25.14 -8.59
N ARG A 8 4.01 -24.49 -9.74
CA ARG A 8 3.85 -23.03 -9.75
C ARG A 8 2.51 -22.73 -9.07
N ALA A 9 2.58 -22.34 -7.80
CA ALA A 9 1.42 -21.87 -7.08
C ALA A 9 0.80 -20.68 -7.84
N ASP A 10 -0.46 -20.84 -8.24
CA ASP A 10 -1.37 -19.79 -8.65
C ASP A 10 -1.62 -18.83 -7.46
N ASN A 11 -0.61 -18.03 -7.12
CA ASN A 11 -0.61 -17.09 -5.98
C ASN A 11 -1.14 -15.70 -6.37
N SER A 12 -1.87 -15.58 -7.48
CA SER A 12 -2.41 -14.32 -7.98
C SER A 12 -3.78 -13.95 -7.39
N LYS A 13 -4.41 -14.87 -6.64
CA LYS A 13 -5.71 -14.61 -6.00
C LYS A 13 -5.49 -13.83 -4.69
N PRO A 14 -6.24 -12.72 -4.47
CA PRO A 14 -6.28 -12.08 -3.16
C PRO A 14 -6.62 -13.15 -2.12
N ILE A 15 -5.81 -13.26 -1.06
CA ILE A 15 -6.13 -14.19 0.03
C ILE A 15 -7.48 -13.73 0.58
N ALA A 16 -8.55 -14.51 0.39
CA ALA A 16 -9.92 -14.12 0.77
C ALA A 16 -10.00 -13.67 2.24
N VAL A 17 -9.17 -14.27 3.09
CA VAL A 17 -8.99 -13.87 4.49
C VAL A 17 -8.44 -12.45 4.63
N GLY A 18 -7.46 -12.05 3.83
CA GLY A 18 -6.90 -10.70 3.85
C GLY A 18 -7.94 -9.61 3.56
N ARG A 19 -8.82 -9.84 2.58
CA ARG A 19 -9.94 -8.93 2.30
C ARG A 19 -10.91 -8.82 3.47
N ILE A 20 -11.29 -9.96 4.07
CA ILE A 20 -12.18 -9.97 5.25
C ILE A 20 -11.55 -9.18 6.40
N MET A 21 -10.25 -9.36 6.64
CA MET A 21 -9.52 -8.65 7.68
C MET A 21 -9.48 -7.13 7.41
N ALA A 22 -9.21 -6.72 6.17
CA ALA A 22 -9.24 -5.31 5.78
C ALA A 22 -10.61 -4.67 6.02
N GLN A 23 -11.69 -5.37 5.69
CA GLN A 23 -13.06 -4.90 5.90
C GLN A 23 -13.44 -4.85 7.38
N LEU A 24 -13.04 -5.84 8.18
CA LEU A 24 -13.25 -5.82 9.64
C LEU A 24 -12.51 -4.65 10.30
N PHE A 25 -11.27 -4.39 9.86
CA PHE A 25 -10.51 -3.24 10.31
C PHE A 25 -11.18 -1.91 9.92
N ALA A 26 -11.61 -1.78 8.66
CA ALA A 26 -12.32 -0.61 8.17
C ALA A 26 -13.63 -0.36 8.92
N ARG A 27 -14.39 -1.42 9.23
CA ARG A 27 -15.59 -1.35 10.07
C ARG A 27 -15.30 -0.73 11.43
N GLU A 28 -14.18 -1.12 12.04
CA GLU A 28 -13.80 -0.62 13.37
C GLU A 28 -13.32 0.83 13.33
N LEU A 29 -12.69 1.27 12.23
CA LEU A 29 -12.40 2.70 12.03
C LEU A 29 -13.69 3.53 11.98
N VAL A 30 -14.68 3.07 11.22
CA VAL A 30 -15.97 3.77 11.08
C VAL A 30 -16.73 3.77 12.41
N SER A 31 -16.78 2.64 13.13
CA SER A 31 -17.48 2.55 14.42
C SER A 31 -16.95 3.53 15.47
N ARG A 32 -15.66 3.88 15.37
CA ARG A 32 -14.97 4.83 16.25
C ARG A 32 -14.88 6.26 15.71
N SER A 33 -15.53 6.55 14.58
CA SER A 33 -15.40 7.85 13.89
C SER A 33 -13.94 8.23 13.57
N ALA A 34 -13.09 7.22 13.32
CA ALA A 34 -11.65 7.36 13.04
C ALA A 34 -11.36 7.18 11.54
N THR A 35 -12.22 7.70 10.67
CA THR A 35 -12.08 7.57 9.22
C THR A 35 -10.77 8.20 8.74
N PRO A 36 -9.91 7.46 8.01
CA PRO A 36 -8.64 8.00 7.52
C PRO A 36 -8.85 9.10 6.48
N LYS A 37 -8.08 10.17 6.64
CA LYS A 37 -8.03 11.28 5.69
C LYS A 37 -7.09 11.03 4.50
N ALA A 38 -6.26 10.00 4.58
CA ALA A 38 -5.44 9.45 3.51
C ALA A 38 -5.03 8.03 3.93
N ILE A 39 -4.75 7.16 2.96
CA ILE A 39 -4.16 5.83 3.20
C ILE A 39 -2.82 5.77 2.50
N PHE A 40 -1.73 5.60 3.26
CA PHE A 40 -0.40 5.45 2.68
C PHE A 40 -0.10 3.97 2.48
N ALA A 41 0.36 3.59 1.29
CA ALA A 41 0.59 2.20 0.93
C ALA A 41 1.87 2.02 0.10
N ALA A 42 2.54 0.89 0.29
CA ALA A 42 3.64 0.46 -0.57
C ALA A 42 3.12 0.06 -1.97
N PRO A 43 3.96 0.12 -3.03
CA PRO A 43 3.59 -0.21 -4.41
C PRO A 43 3.44 -1.72 -4.68
N THR A 44 3.22 -2.53 -3.64
CA THR A 44 2.95 -3.97 -3.82
C THR A 44 1.46 -4.20 -4.06
N LEU A 45 1.11 -5.21 -4.86
CA LEU A 45 -0.28 -5.56 -5.13
C LEU A 45 -1.07 -5.83 -3.84
N ALA A 46 -0.47 -6.54 -2.88
CA ALA A 46 -1.11 -6.87 -1.61
C ALA A 46 -1.39 -5.62 -0.75
N SER A 47 -0.44 -4.69 -0.68
CA SER A 47 -0.62 -3.42 0.03
C SER A 47 -1.72 -2.58 -0.59
N LEU A 48 -1.72 -2.43 -1.92
CA LEU A 48 -2.73 -1.66 -2.64
C LEU A 48 -4.12 -2.30 -2.58
N GLN A 49 -4.23 -3.63 -2.68
CA GLN A 49 -5.49 -4.34 -2.48
C GLN A 49 -6.07 -4.12 -1.09
N THR A 50 -5.22 -4.18 -0.05
CA THR A 50 -5.64 -3.91 1.33
C THR A 50 -6.14 -2.48 1.49
N ALA A 51 -5.41 -1.49 0.97
CA ALA A 51 -5.79 -0.09 0.98
C ALA A 51 -7.11 0.15 0.23
N ALA A 52 -7.27 -0.48 -0.95
CA ALA A 52 -8.48 -0.40 -1.74
C ALA A 52 -9.68 -1.06 -1.04
N ASP A 53 -9.50 -2.22 -0.40
CA ASP A 53 -10.57 -2.88 0.35
C ASP A 53 -11.04 -2.02 1.56
N ILE A 54 -10.11 -1.36 2.27
CA ILE A 54 -10.45 -0.38 3.33
C ILE A 54 -11.20 0.82 2.74
N HIS A 55 -10.65 1.45 1.71
CA HIS A 55 -11.26 2.62 1.06
C HIS A 55 -12.66 2.29 0.54
N ASN A 56 -12.85 1.16 -0.13
CA ASN A 56 -14.13 0.74 -0.69
C ASN A 56 -15.17 0.44 0.37
N TYR A 57 -14.77 -0.11 1.53
CA TYR A 57 -15.66 -0.34 2.66
C TYR A 57 -16.15 1.00 3.25
N ILE A 58 -15.24 1.95 3.48
CA ILE A 58 -15.57 3.25 4.07
C ILE A 58 -16.32 4.15 3.07
N GLY A 59 -15.97 4.06 1.80
CA GLY A 59 -16.53 4.86 0.71
C GLY A 59 -15.96 6.28 0.67
N LYS A 60 -16.77 7.22 0.16
CA LYS A 60 -16.38 8.60 -0.16
C LYS A 60 -15.83 9.44 1.01
N ASN A 61 -16.07 9.00 2.24
CA ASN A 61 -15.56 9.66 3.44
C ASN A 61 -14.08 9.31 3.72
N CYS A 62 -13.56 8.25 3.08
CA CYS A 62 -12.15 7.91 3.13
C CYS A 62 -11.36 8.83 2.21
N GLY A 63 -10.19 9.27 2.68
CA GLY A 63 -9.23 9.92 1.80
C GLY A 63 -8.62 8.97 0.78
N LYS A 64 -7.96 9.56 -0.22
CA LYS A 64 -7.28 8.84 -1.30
C LYS A 64 -6.08 8.02 -0.81
N ILE A 65 -5.63 7.12 -1.67
CA ILE A 65 -4.48 6.24 -1.45
C ILE A 65 -3.21 6.93 -1.98
N CYS A 66 -2.25 7.19 -1.11
CA CYS A 66 -0.93 7.72 -1.44
C CYS A 66 0.04 6.55 -1.56
N VAL A 67 0.59 6.32 -2.75
CA VAL A 67 1.54 5.23 -2.99
C VAL A 67 2.96 5.73 -2.74
N ASP A 68 3.71 5.03 -1.87
CA ASP A 68 5.07 5.41 -1.55
C ASP A 68 5.98 4.18 -1.36
N ALA A 69 7.00 4.06 -2.20
CA ALA A 69 7.95 2.95 -2.18
C ALA A 69 8.77 2.88 -0.89
N SER A 70 8.96 4.01 -0.19
CA SER A 70 9.71 4.07 1.08
C SER A 70 9.08 3.28 2.22
N LEU A 71 7.80 2.92 2.10
CA LEU A 71 7.09 2.08 3.06
C LEU A 71 7.40 0.58 2.89
N THR A 72 8.15 0.21 1.86
CA THR A 72 8.49 -1.19 1.59
C THR A 72 9.74 -1.60 2.36
N SER A 73 9.61 -2.62 3.20
CA SER A 73 10.73 -3.20 3.95
C SER A 73 11.59 -4.14 3.09
N ASP A 74 10.99 -4.85 2.13
CA ASP A 74 11.70 -5.72 1.20
C ASP A 74 12.01 -5.02 -0.12
N ARG A 75 13.21 -4.44 -0.21
CA ARG A 75 13.71 -3.80 -1.44
C ARG A 75 14.19 -4.79 -2.50
N SER A 76 14.39 -6.06 -2.16
CA SER A 76 14.77 -7.06 -3.16
C SER A 76 13.62 -7.39 -4.12
N GLY A 77 12.39 -7.14 -3.67
CA GLY A 77 11.18 -7.27 -4.48
C GLY A 77 10.91 -6.09 -5.44
N ALA A 78 11.77 -5.07 -5.50
CA ALA A 78 11.55 -3.88 -6.32
C ALA A 78 11.22 -4.16 -7.80
N PRO A 79 11.85 -5.15 -8.48
CA PRO A 79 11.48 -5.50 -9.86
C PRO A 79 10.04 -6.04 -10.04
N TYR A 80 9.36 -6.38 -8.94
CA TYR A 80 7.99 -6.91 -8.94
C TYR A 80 6.97 -5.93 -8.34
N TRP A 81 7.40 -4.73 -7.96
CA TRP A 81 6.47 -3.68 -7.55
C TRP A 81 5.70 -3.18 -8.77
N LEU A 82 4.48 -2.71 -8.51
CA LEU A 82 3.64 -2.18 -9.57
C LEU A 82 4.17 -0.81 -9.99
N SER A 83 4.33 -0.63 -11.30
CA SER A 83 4.56 0.67 -11.92
C SER A 83 3.34 1.57 -11.80
N GLU A 84 3.52 2.88 -11.96
CA GLU A 84 2.41 3.85 -11.98
C GLU A 84 1.35 3.49 -13.03
N GLN A 85 1.78 3.00 -14.20
CA GLN A 85 0.88 2.57 -15.26
C GLN A 85 0.02 1.37 -14.84
N GLU A 86 0.63 0.37 -14.18
CA GLU A 86 -0.11 -0.80 -13.67
C GLU A 86 -1.06 -0.40 -12.54
N ILE A 87 -0.65 0.50 -11.65
CA ILE A 87 -1.49 1.04 -10.58
C ILE A 87 -2.71 1.76 -11.15
N ALA A 88 -2.53 2.61 -12.18
CA ALA A 88 -3.63 3.32 -12.85
C ALA A 88 -4.66 2.35 -13.45
N GLN A 89 -4.22 1.18 -13.94
CA GLN A 89 -5.12 0.15 -14.49
C GLN A 89 -5.98 -0.54 -13.42
N LEU A 90 -5.57 -0.54 -12.16
CA LEU A 90 -6.33 -1.12 -11.05
C LEU A 90 -7.59 -0.32 -10.69
N LYS A 91 -7.68 0.94 -11.15
CA LYS A 91 -8.81 1.85 -10.89
C LYS A 91 -9.09 2.05 -9.40
N TYR A 92 -8.04 2.03 -8.58
CA TYR A 92 -8.12 2.38 -7.18
C TYR A 92 -8.19 3.91 -7.02
N SER A 93 -8.67 4.36 -5.86
CA SER A 93 -8.78 5.79 -5.52
C SER A 93 -7.41 6.35 -5.11
N VAL A 94 -6.47 6.37 -6.05
CA VAL A 94 -5.09 6.84 -5.83
C VAL A 94 -5.03 8.37 -5.92
N ASP A 95 -4.16 8.97 -5.13
CA ASP A 95 -3.84 10.39 -5.22
C ASP A 95 -2.69 10.63 -6.19
N ASP A 96 -3.03 10.98 -7.44
CA ASP A 96 -2.04 11.30 -8.48
C ASP A 96 -1.25 12.59 -8.19
N SER A 97 -1.70 13.40 -7.22
CA SER A 97 -0.96 14.60 -6.80
C SER A 97 0.08 14.33 -5.71
N TYR A 98 0.07 13.12 -5.13
CA TYR A 98 1.03 12.74 -4.10
C TYR A 98 2.43 12.57 -4.71
N THR A 99 3.42 13.27 -4.15
CA THR A 99 4.82 13.09 -4.51
C THR A 99 5.47 12.08 -3.57
N GLN A 100 5.88 10.92 -4.08
CA GLN A 100 6.55 9.88 -3.29
C GLN A 100 7.97 10.26 -2.89
N GLU A 101 8.46 9.68 -1.79
CA GLU A 101 9.86 9.82 -1.38
C GLU A 101 10.81 9.04 -2.30
N GLU A 102 11.96 9.65 -2.61
CA GLU A 102 13.04 8.95 -3.31
C GLU A 102 13.72 7.94 -2.37
N ILE A 103 13.96 6.74 -2.90
CA ILE A 103 14.64 5.67 -2.18
C ILE A 103 15.83 5.13 -2.93
N GLU A 104 16.92 4.90 -2.20
CA GLU A 104 18.08 4.17 -2.70
C GLU A 104 17.81 2.67 -2.60
N LEU A 105 17.64 1.99 -3.73
CA LEU A 105 17.32 0.56 -3.77
C LEU A 105 18.53 -0.34 -3.46
N ASP A 106 19.74 0.20 -3.60
CA ASP A 106 21.00 -0.54 -3.40
C ASP A 106 21.33 -0.73 -1.92
N ASP A 107 21.00 0.24 -1.07
CA ASP A 107 21.14 0.11 0.38
C ASP A 107 19.90 -0.58 0.98
N ARG A 108 20.06 -1.86 1.31
CA ARG A 108 18.99 -2.71 1.88
C ARG A 108 19.09 -2.85 3.40
N SER A 109 19.94 -2.04 4.04
CA SER A 109 20.09 -2.08 5.49
C SER A 109 18.79 -1.68 6.19
N LEU A 110 18.50 -2.30 7.33
CA LEU A 110 17.36 -1.91 8.16
C LEU A 110 17.43 -0.43 8.57
N LYS A 111 18.64 0.11 8.71
CA LYS A 111 18.87 1.53 8.96
C LYS A 111 18.35 2.37 7.79
N SER A 112 18.70 2.04 6.55
CA SER A 112 18.21 2.75 5.35
C SER A 112 16.70 2.61 5.18
N VAL A 113 16.12 1.45 5.50
CA VAL A 113 14.66 1.26 5.52
C VAL A 113 14.02 2.22 6.52
N ALA A 114 14.51 2.23 7.77
CA ALA A 114 13.96 3.10 8.81
C ALA A 114 14.11 4.59 8.47
N GLU A 115 15.26 5.01 7.93
CA GLU A 115 15.47 6.41 7.53
C GLU A 115 14.54 6.83 6.38
N ASN A 116 14.30 5.98 5.39
CA ASN A 116 13.36 6.29 4.32
C ASN A 116 11.91 6.36 4.83
N MET A 117 11.49 5.47 5.72
CA MET A 117 10.16 5.55 6.34
C MET A 117 10.00 6.84 7.18
N LYS A 118 11.05 7.32 7.84
CA LYS A 118 11.01 8.60 8.59
C LYS A 118 10.72 9.79 7.70
N LYS A 119 11.17 9.79 6.43
CA LYS A 119 10.91 10.87 5.47
C LYS A 119 9.42 11.03 5.15
N VAL A 120 8.62 9.97 5.32
CA VAL A 120 7.16 10.02 5.11
C VAL A 120 6.44 10.66 6.30
N LEU A 121 7.00 10.62 7.52
CA LEU A 121 6.32 11.08 8.74
C LEU A 121 5.83 12.55 8.69
N PRO A 122 6.59 13.52 8.13
CA PRO A 122 6.10 14.87 7.92
C PRO A 122 4.83 14.90 7.06
N LYS A 123 4.77 14.10 5.99
CA LYS A 123 3.61 13.99 5.08
C LYS A 123 2.40 13.35 5.75
N LEU A 124 2.61 12.45 6.71
CA LEU A 124 1.52 11.90 7.54
C LEU A 124 0.90 12.96 8.47
N SER A 125 1.74 13.89 8.93
CA SER A 125 1.35 14.92 9.90
C SER A 125 0.78 16.17 9.25
N ASP A 126 1.06 16.36 7.95
CA ASP A 126 0.67 17.55 7.24
C ASP A 126 -0.81 17.54 6.90
N LYS A 127 -1.59 18.25 7.72
CA LYS A 127 -3.03 18.46 7.51
C LYS A 127 -3.36 19.18 6.19
N LYS A 128 -2.34 19.72 5.49
CA LYS A 128 -2.48 20.49 4.25
C LYS A 128 -2.38 19.66 2.95
N GLY A 129 -2.01 18.38 3.03
CA GLY A 129 -1.95 17.48 1.86
C GLY A 129 -3.24 16.71 1.57
N ILE A 130 -4.28 16.92 2.38
CA ILE A 130 -5.58 16.27 2.21
C ILE A 130 -6.54 17.36 1.77
N GLY A 131 -6.80 17.41 0.46
CA GLY A 131 -7.53 18.47 -0.22
C GLY A 131 -8.88 18.85 0.43
N GLN A 132 -9.18 20.14 0.31
CA GLN A 132 -10.51 20.72 0.44
C GLN A 132 -11.53 20.04 -0.48
#